data_AF-A0A1F9N2D8-F1
#
_entry.id   AF-A0A1F9N2D8-F1
#
_cell.length_a   1.000
_cell.length_b   1.000
_cell.length_c   1.000
_cell.angle_alpha   90.00
_cell.angle_beta   90.00
_cell.angle_gamma   90.00
#
_symmetry.space_group_name_H-M   'P 1'
#
loop_
_entity.id
_entity.type
_entity.pdbx_description
1 polymer ?
#
loop_
_entity_poly.entity_id
_entity_poly.type
_entity_poly.pdbx_seq_one_letter_code
_entity_poly.pdbx_strand_id
1 'polypeptide(L)'
;MGAKNLKEMRSDFDEELLEDMEGASLDGMKKSKGKYLKDIIFAGLKGISGIFFSSKKAMIITVAGIILFIGLITGGMLFFQKSSENLKGDQDAASGKEVVKTVTPLVKEPVFEDIIVLKPFDRIRLKKGSDMKLISLNLSLELSDRRYKKEVRAMEDKIRQIITGKIEEMTWLELRGPEGKIMLKYDLLKQMNSIFSEVMIRNIYFTNFLMQR
;
A
#
# COMPACT_ATOMS: atom_id res chain seq x y z
N MET A 1 21.17 30.33 -56.27
CA MET A 1 21.67 29.92 -54.94
C MET A 1 20.69 28.90 -54.38
N GLY A 2 21.16 27.67 -54.19
CA GLY A 2 20.37 26.45 -54.26
C GLY A 2 19.55 26.13 -53.02
N ALA A 3 18.37 25.55 -53.25
CA ALA A 3 17.56 24.91 -52.22
C ALA A 3 18.28 23.65 -51.72
N LYS A 4 18.63 23.63 -50.42
CA LYS A 4 19.19 22.45 -49.76
C LYS A 4 18.13 21.35 -49.70
N ASN A 5 18.57 20.11 -49.92
CA ASN A 5 17.69 18.95 -50.01
C ASN A 5 17.25 18.52 -48.60
N LEU A 6 15.99 18.12 -48.43
CA LEU A 6 15.34 17.77 -47.15
C LEU A 6 16.06 16.65 -46.35
N LYS A 7 16.99 15.94 -46.98
CA LYS A 7 17.80 14.90 -46.36
C LYS A 7 19.01 15.45 -45.60
N GLU A 8 19.56 16.58 -46.03
CA GLU A 8 20.68 17.28 -45.37
C GLU A 8 20.21 18.05 -44.12
N MET A 9 19.02 18.67 -44.17
CA MET A 9 18.43 19.30 -42.97
C MET A 9 18.13 18.31 -41.84
N ARG A 10 18.00 17.02 -42.16
CA ARG A 10 17.66 15.98 -41.19
C ARG A 10 18.91 15.40 -40.53
N SER A 11 20.02 15.30 -41.26
CA SER A 11 21.31 14.90 -40.68
C SER A 11 21.87 15.97 -39.75
N ASP A 12 21.76 17.26 -40.12
CA ASP A 12 22.26 18.36 -39.30
C ASP A 12 21.49 18.45 -37.97
N PHE A 13 20.18 18.16 -37.98
CA PHE A 13 19.33 18.13 -36.78
C PHE A 13 19.62 16.93 -35.86
N ASP A 14 19.93 15.78 -36.46
CA ASP A 14 20.26 14.56 -35.71
C ASP A 14 21.66 14.66 -35.09
N GLU A 15 22.60 15.39 -35.70
CA GLU A 15 23.96 15.62 -35.18
C GLU A 15 23.98 16.66 -34.04
N GLU A 16 23.18 17.74 -34.16
CA GLU A 16 22.98 18.75 -33.10
C GLU A 16 22.28 18.16 -31.85
N LEU A 17 21.32 17.23 -32.05
CA LEU A 17 20.67 16.51 -30.95
C LEU A 17 21.60 15.52 -30.21
N LEU A 18 22.64 15.03 -30.88
CA LEU A 18 23.60 14.10 -30.28
C LEU A 18 24.67 14.84 -29.47
N GLU A 19 25.08 16.03 -29.88
CA GLU A 19 26.00 16.87 -29.10
C GLU A 19 25.38 17.35 -27.78
N ASP A 20 24.08 17.67 -27.77
CA ASP A 20 23.37 18.08 -26.56
C ASP A 20 23.15 16.94 -25.54
N MET A 21 23.22 15.68 -25.97
CA MET A 21 23.06 14.52 -25.10
C MET A 21 24.38 14.01 -24.49
N GLU A 22 25.54 14.39 -25.01
CA GLU A 22 26.85 13.93 -24.52
C GLU A 22 27.39 14.78 -23.34
N GLY A 23 26.84 15.97 -23.09
CA GLY A 23 27.28 16.88 -22.02
C GLY A 23 26.77 16.56 -20.60
N ALA A 24 25.75 15.71 -20.45
CA ALA A 24 25.14 15.40 -19.14
C ALA A 24 25.85 14.24 -18.44
N SER A 25 27.09 14.47 -18.03
CA SER A 25 27.93 13.49 -17.32
C SER A 25 27.28 12.93 -16.02
N LEU A 26 27.33 11.60 -15.90
CA LEU A 26 26.74 10.77 -14.83
C LEU A 26 27.39 10.94 -13.43
N ASP A 27 28.37 11.82 -13.25
CA ASP A 27 29.08 12.02 -11.97
C ASP A 27 28.31 12.96 -11.00
N GLY A 28 27.54 13.92 -11.53
CA GLY A 28 26.79 14.89 -10.71
C GLY A 28 25.62 14.25 -9.93
N MET A 29 25.04 13.16 -10.45
CA MET A 29 23.83 12.57 -9.88
C MET A 29 24.10 11.63 -8.68
N LYS A 30 25.32 11.06 -8.57
CA LYS A 30 25.70 10.18 -7.46
C LYS A 30 26.06 10.94 -6.17
N LYS A 31 26.70 12.11 -6.28
CA LYS A 31 27.15 12.89 -5.11
C LYS A 31 25.99 13.53 -4.33
N SER A 32 24.90 13.90 -5.01
CA SER A 32 23.74 14.54 -4.38
C SER A 32 22.93 13.57 -3.49
N LYS A 33 22.68 12.34 -3.95
CA LYS A 33 21.90 11.35 -3.19
C LYS A 33 22.58 10.91 -1.89
N GLY A 34 23.91 10.79 -1.89
CA GLY A 34 24.68 10.36 -0.72
C GLY A 34 24.68 11.36 0.44
N LYS A 35 24.51 12.66 0.16
CA LYS A 35 24.46 13.71 1.19
C LYS A 35 23.08 13.77 1.85
N TYR A 36 22.02 13.77 1.05
CA TYR A 36 20.64 13.79 1.54
C TYR A 36 20.27 12.57 2.38
N LEU A 37 20.73 11.38 1.99
CA LEU A 37 20.46 10.16 2.77
C LEU A 37 21.18 10.17 4.12
N LYS A 38 22.41 10.71 4.18
CA LYS A 38 23.15 10.84 5.44
C LYS A 38 22.47 11.84 6.39
N ASP A 39 21.96 12.95 5.87
CA ASP A 39 21.30 13.98 6.67
C ASP A 39 19.94 13.50 7.23
N ILE A 40 19.16 12.71 6.47
CA ILE A 40 17.89 12.13 6.94
C ILE A 40 18.13 11.06 8.03
N ILE A 41 19.12 10.20 7.84
CA ILE A 41 19.48 9.17 8.83
C ILE A 41 19.99 9.84 10.12
N PHE A 42 20.82 10.88 10.02
CA PHE A 42 21.36 11.58 11.17
C PHE A 42 20.29 12.40 11.92
N ALA A 43 19.29 12.94 11.21
CA ALA A 43 18.15 13.62 11.81
C ALA A 43 17.20 12.64 12.53
N GLY A 44 16.96 11.46 11.95
CA GLY A 44 16.11 10.42 12.54
C GLY A 44 16.69 9.80 13.82
N LEU A 45 18.02 9.57 13.85
CA LEU A 45 18.70 9.00 15.02
C LEU A 45 18.82 9.95 16.22
N LYS A 46 18.84 11.27 15.99
CA LYS A 46 18.85 12.27 17.08
C LYS A 46 17.52 12.35 17.85
N GLY A 47 16.41 11.88 17.27
CA GLY A 47 15.08 11.95 17.90
C GLY A 47 14.73 10.79 18.85
N ILE A 48 15.50 9.70 18.84
CA ILE A 48 15.16 8.45 19.55
C ILE A 48 16.00 8.24 20.81
N SER A 49 17.08 9.00 20.99
CA SER A 49 17.94 8.93 22.18
C SER A 49 17.35 9.61 23.43
N GLY A 50 16.13 10.14 23.36
CA GLY A 50 15.48 10.88 24.44
C GLY A 50 14.48 10.11 25.31
N ILE A 51 14.17 8.85 24.98
CA ILE A 51 13.16 8.08 25.73
C ILE A 51 13.84 7.32 26.88
N PHE A 52 13.96 8.05 28.01
CA PHE A 52 13.97 7.60 29.41
C PHE A 52 14.97 6.56 29.90
N PHE A 53 16.13 6.97 30.42
CA PHE A 53 16.77 6.35 31.62
C PHE A 53 17.83 7.30 32.21
N SER A 54 17.41 8.31 33.00
CA SER A 54 18.38 9.21 33.69
C SER A 54 18.22 9.27 35.20
N SER A 55 17.28 8.54 35.80
CA SER A 55 17.14 8.50 37.26
C SER A 55 16.76 7.12 37.79
N LYS A 56 17.26 6.78 38.99
CA LYS A 56 16.95 5.51 39.69
C LYS A 56 15.45 5.27 39.84
N LYS A 57 14.65 6.35 39.96
CA LYS A 57 13.19 6.28 40.08
C LYS A 57 12.51 5.96 38.73
N ALA A 58 12.99 6.54 37.62
CA ALA A 58 12.48 6.22 36.29
C ALA A 58 12.78 4.78 35.88
N MET A 59 13.95 4.25 36.26
CA MET A 59 14.29 2.84 36.01
C MET A 59 13.32 1.88 36.72
N ILE A 60 12.98 2.16 37.98
CA ILE A 60 12.03 1.35 38.75
C ILE A 60 10.63 1.38 38.11
N ILE A 61 10.16 2.54 37.65
CA ILE A 61 8.85 2.67 37.01
C ILE A 61 8.80 1.90 35.69
N THR A 62 9.85 1.97 34.87
CA THR A 62 9.91 1.22 33.60
C THR A 62 9.93 -0.30 33.85
N VAL A 63 10.72 -0.76 34.82
CA VAL A 63 10.78 -2.19 35.19
C VAL A 63 9.44 -2.66 35.77
N ALA A 64 8.80 -1.88 36.63
CA ALA A 64 7.47 -2.19 37.16
C ALA A 64 6.41 -2.25 36.06
N GLY A 65 6.47 -1.33 35.08
CA GLY A 65 5.57 -1.32 33.93
C GLY A 65 5.71 -2.57 33.04
N ILE A 66 6.94 -3.04 32.82
CA ILE A 66 7.20 -4.26 32.05
C ILE A 66 6.66 -5.50 32.78
N ILE A 67 6.86 -5.59 34.10
CA ILE A 67 6.33 -6.71 34.91
C ILE A 67 4.80 -6.73 34.89
N LEU A 68 4.15 -5.57 35.00
CA LEU A 68 2.69 -5.44 34.92
C LEU A 68 2.16 -5.92 33.55
N PHE A 69 2.86 -5.56 32.47
CA PHE A 69 2.48 -5.96 31.12
C PHE A 69 2.56 -7.48 30.92
N ILE A 70 3.60 -8.14 31.46
CA ILE A 70 3.76 -9.59 31.40
C ILE A 70 2.66 -10.31 32.21
N GLY A 71 2.28 -9.76 33.37
CA GLY A 71 1.18 -10.28 34.18
C GLY A 71 -0.18 -10.24 33.47
N LEU A 72 -0.49 -9.16 32.75
CA LEU A 72 -1.74 -9.02 31.99
C LEU A 72 -1.84 -10.01 30.83
N ILE A 73 -0.73 -10.25 30.11
CA ILE A 73 -0.70 -11.21 29.01
C ILE A 73 -0.88 -12.65 29.54
N THR A 74 -0.18 -13.00 30.61
CA THR A 74 -0.22 -14.36 31.18
C THR A 74 -1.57 -14.65 31.85
N GLY A 75 -2.13 -13.67 32.56
CA GLY A 75 -3.46 -13.79 33.17
C GLY A 75 -4.60 -13.88 32.15
N GLY A 76 -4.52 -13.10 31.06
CA GLY A 76 -5.50 -13.15 29.98
C GLY A 76 -5.56 -14.51 29.27
N MET A 77 -4.40 -15.15 29.07
CA MET A 77 -4.32 -16.44 28.38
C MET A 77 -4.89 -17.60 29.22
N LEU A 78 -4.66 -17.59 30.54
CA LEU A 78 -5.23 -18.60 31.46
C LEU A 78 -6.73 -18.43 31.67
N PHE A 79 -7.25 -17.19 31.69
CA PHE A 79 -8.68 -16.92 31.78
C PHE A 79 -9.44 -17.39 30.53
N PHE A 80 -8.83 -17.23 29.35
CA PHE A 80 -9.42 -17.68 28.09
C PHE A 80 -9.42 -19.22 27.97
N GLN A 81 -8.38 -19.90 28.46
CA GLN A 81 -8.32 -21.36 28.47
C GLN A 81 -9.36 -21.99 29.42
N LYS A 82 -9.64 -21.37 30.58
CA LYS A 82 -10.66 -21.86 31.53
C LYS A 82 -12.11 -21.62 31.05
N SER A 83 -12.34 -20.67 30.14
CA SER A 83 -13.67 -20.45 29.53
C SER A 83 -14.01 -21.46 28.42
N SER A 84 -13.05 -22.29 27.98
CA SER A 84 -13.27 -23.27 26.90
C SER A 84 -13.75 -24.65 27.37
N GLU A 85 -13.94 -24.87 28.68
CA GLU A 85 -14.23 -26.21 29.23
C GLU A 85 -15.74 -26.52 29.39
N ASN A 86 -16.64 -25.56 29.15
CA ASN A 86 -18.11 -25.76 29.31
C ASN A 86 -18.89 -25.98 28.01
N LEU A 87 -18.31 -26.60 26.98
CA LEU A 87 -19.05 -27.00 25.78
C LEU A 87 -18.87 -28.50 25.51
N LYS A 88 -19.50 -29.31 26.37
CA LYS A 88 -19.84 -30.73 26.12
C LYS A 88 -21.33 -30.94 26.44
N GLY A 89 -22.03 -31.56 25.49
CA GLY A 89 -23.46 -31.93 25.54
C GLY A 89 -24.17 -31.42 24.26
N ASP A 90 -24.79 -32.20 23.40
CA ASP A 90 -25.21 -33.61 23.45
C ASP A 90 -25.22 -34.19 22.02
N GLN A 91 -25.00 -35.50 21.93
CA GLN A 91 -25.36 -36.32 20.78
C GLN A 91 -26.81 -36.78 20.96
N ASP A 92 -27.66 -36.60 19.96
CA ASP A 92 -28.83 -37.45 19.77
C ASP A 92 -29.02 -37.73 18.28
N ALA A 93 -29.01 -39.03 17.96
CA ALA A 93 -29.26 -39.58 16.65
C ALA A 93 -30.72 -40.02 16.54
N ALA A 94 -31.45 -39.49 15.55
CA ALA A 94 -32.62 -40.16 14.96
C ALA A 94 -32.97 -39.56 13.59
N SER A 95 -32.49 -40.24 12.54
CA SER A 95 -33.09 -40.51 11.23
C SER A 95 -34.22 -39.61 10.67
N GLY A 96 -33.95 -39.05 9.48
CA GLY A 96 -34.81 -39.29 8.31
C GLY A 96 -35.71 -38.15 7.80
N LYS A 97 -35.17 -37.26 6.95
CA LYS A 97 -35.68 -37.00 5.58
C LYS A 97 -34.81 -35.98 4.85
N GLU A 98 -34.32 -36.40 3.68
CA GLU A 98 -33.63 -35.56 2.72
C GLU A 98 -34.50 -34.37 2.30
N VAL A 99 -34.00 -33.17 2.57
CA VAL A 99 -34.13 -32.03 1.66
C VAL A 99 -32.73 -31.44 1.57
N VAL A 100 -32.03 -31.76 0.48
CA VAL A 100 -30.76 -31.15 0.11
C VAL A 100 -31.03 -29.68 -0.20
N LYS A 101 -31.06 -28.85 0.85
CA LYS A 101 -30.75 -27.43 0.72
C LYS A 101 -29.24 -27.36 0.76
N THR A 102 -28.64 -27.02 -0.37
CA THR A 102 -27.24 -26.64 -0.50
C THR A 102 -26.97 -25.47 0.45
N VAL A 103 -26.61 -25.78 1.70
CA VAL A 103 -26.01 -24.80 2.61
C VAL A 103 -24.59 -24.63 2.11
N THR A 104 -24.43 -23.77 1.10
CA THR A 104 -23.16 -23.09 0.91
C THR A 104 -22.85 -22.45 2.26
N PRO A 105 -21.72 -22.76 2.91
CA PRO A 105 -21.31 -22.00 4.08
C PRO A 105 -21.11 -20.58 3.55
N LEU A 106 -22.10 -19.71 3.78
CA LEU A 106 -21.91 -18.28 3.68
C LEU A 106 -20.93 -17.96 4.80
N VAL A 107 -19.64 -18.09 4.49
CA VAL A 107 -18.59 -17.32 5.14
C VAL A 107 -19.02 -15.87 4.90
N LYS A 108 -19.83 -15.33 5.82
CA LYS A 108 -20.10 -13.90 5.88
C LYS A 108 -18.74 -13.29 6.13
N GLU A 109 -18.12 -12.80 5.06
CA GLU A 109 -16.89 -12.05 5.19
C GLU A 109 -17.13 -10.94 6.22
N PRO A 110 -16.20 -10.70 7.15
CA PRO A 110 -16.35 -9.64 8.13
C PRO A 110 -16.58 -8.32 7.40
N VAL A 111 -17.80 -7.78 7.50
CA VAL A 111 -18.16 -6.51 6.86
C VAL A 111 -17.73 -5.39 7.78
N PHE A 112 -16.53 -4.86 7.55
CA PHE A 112 -16.07 -3.64 8.19
C PHE A 112 -16.83 -2.45 7.60
N GLU A 113 -17.47 -1.64 8.44
CA GLU A 113 -18.35 -0.55 7.99
C GLU A 113 -17.59 0.55 7.25
N ASP A 114 -16.37 0.81 7.68
CA ASP A 114 -15.43 1.81 7.18
C ASP A 114 -14.52 1.31 6.06
N ILE A 115 -14.68 0.06 5.60
CA ILE A 115 -13.93 -0.48 4.46
C ILE A 115 -14.81 -0.56 3.22
N ILE A 116 -14.28 -0.10 2.09
CA ILE A 116 -14.84 -0.30 0.75
C ILE A 116 -13.89 -1.19 -0.04
N VAL A 117 -14.32 -2.41 -0.36
CA VAL A 117 -13.63 -3.27 -1.32
C VAL A 117 -13.97 -2.80 -2.73
N LEU A 118 -12.96 -2.47 -3.52
CA LEU A 118 -13.12 -2.10 -4.92
C LEU A 118 -13.25 -3.34 -5.79
N LYS A 119 -13.94 -3.22 -6.92
CA LYS A 119 -13.89 -4.25 -7.97
C LYS A 119 -12.43 -4.51 -8.37
N PRO A 120 -12.05 -5.75 -8.73
CA PRO A 120 -10.71 -6.06 -9.23
C PRO A 120 -10.29 -5.14 -10.38
N PHE A 121 -8.98 -4.91 -10.47
CA PHE A 121 -8.37 -4.30 -11.64
C PHE A 121 -7.60 -5.38 -12.36
N ASP A 122 -8.06 -5.75 -13.55
CA ASP A 122 -7.51 -6.87 -14.30
C ASP A 122 -6.65 -6.35 -15.45
N ARG A 123 -5.41 -6.84 -15.51
CA ARG A 123 -4.50 -6.68 -16.66
C ARG A 123 -4.32 -5.22 -17.12
N ILE A 124 -4.11 -4.29 -16.18
CA ILE A 124 -3.73 -2.90 -16.50
C ILE A 124 -2.34 -2.89 -17.15
N ARG A 125 -2.17 -2.11 -18.21
CA ARG A 125 -0.90 -1.96 -18.91
C ARG A 125 0.07 -1.11 -18.08
N LEU A 126 1.29 -1.57 -17.89
CA LEU A 126 2.37 -0.79 -17.29
C LEU A 126 3.12 0.03 -18.34
N LYS A 127 3.82 1.08 -17.90
CA LYS A 127 4.79 1.81 -18.71
C LYS A 127 5.86 0.85 -19.23
N LYS A 128 6.29 1.07 -20.48
CA LYS A 128 7.35 0.27 -21.11
C LYS A 128 8.65 0.35 -20.28
N GLY A 129 9.31 -0.79 -20.10
CA GLY A 129 10.55 -0.90 -19.33
C GLY A 129 10.90 -2.30 -18.83
N SER A 130 10.07 -3.30 -19.13
CA SER A 130 10.25 -4.71 -18.73
C SER A 130 9.42 -5.63 -19.64
N ASP A 131 9.71 -6.93 -19.59
CA ASP A 131 8.84 -7.98 -20.13
C ASP A 131 7.54 -8.14 -19.34
N MET A 132 7.52 -7.71 -18.07
CA MET A 132 6.29 -7.64 -17.28
C MET A 132 5.51 -6.39 -17.69
N LYS A 133 4.44 -6.61 -18.44
CA LYS A 133 3.69 -5.57 -19.17
C LYS A 133 2.32 -5.28 -18.60
N LEU A 134 1.82 -6.19 -17.77
CA LEU A 134 0.46 -6.17 -17.23
C LEU A 134 0.50 -6.36 -15.71
N ILE A 135 -0.47 -5.77 -15.03
CA ILE A 135 -0.70 -5.96 -13.60
C ILE A 135 -2.18 -6.23 -13.33
N SER A 136 -2.47 -7.17 -12.44
CA SER A 136 -3.80 -7.32 -11.84
C SER A 136 -3.71 -7.06 -10.33
N LEU A 137 -4.64 -6.29 -9.79
CA LEU A 137 -4.63 -5.91 -8.37
C LEU A 137 -6.03 -5.85 -7.77
N ASN A 138 -6.10 -6.16 -6.48
CA ASN A 138 -7.28 -5.97 -5.64
C ASN A 138 -6.92 -4.97 -4.54
N LEU A 139 -7.81 -3.99 -4.32
CA LEU A 139 -7.63 -2.98 -3.29
C LEU A 139 -8.89 -2.78 -2.47
N SER A 140 -8.66 -2.43 -1.22
CA SER A 140 -9.69 -1.95 -0.30
C SER A 140 -9.31 -0.57 0.22
N LEU A 141 -10.30 0.32 0.33
CA LEU A 141 -10.16 1.66 0.87
C LEU A 141 -10.65 1.68 2.31
N GLU A 142 -9.83 2.17 3.23
CA GLU A 142 -10.24 2.49 4.60
C GLU A 142 -10.70 3.94 4.64
N LEU A 143 -11.90 4.17 5.14
CA LEU A 143 -12.47 5.50 5.26
C LEU A 143 -11.97 6.18 6.55
N SER A 144 -11.89 7.51 6.52
CA SER A 144 -11.64 8.28 7.75
C SER A 144 -12.84 8.23 8.70
N ASP A 145 -14.06 8.12 8.18
CA ASP A 145 -15.31 7.92 8.91
C ASP A 145 -16.30 7.10 8.06
N ARG A 146 -17.05 6.19 8.69
CA ARG A 146 -18.07 5.36 8.04
C ARG A 146 -19.14 6.16 7.29
N ARG A 147 -19.40 7.41 7.70
CA ARG A 147 -20.37 8.31 7.06
C ARG A 147 -20.01 8.64 5.60
N TYR A 148 -18.72 8.63 5.24
CA TYR A 148 -18.26 8.92 3.87
C TYR A 148 -18.53 7.80 2.87
N LYS A 149 -19.02 6.64 3.31
CA LYS A 149 -19.16 5.45 2.46
C LYS A 149 -20.00 5.69 1.21
N LYS A 150 -21.12 6.41 1.34
CA LYS A 150 -22.01 6.68 0.21
C LYS A 150 -21.34 7.58 -0.83
N GLU A 151 -20.62 8.60 -0.37
CA GLU A 151 -19.95 9.58 -1.22
C GLU A 151 -18.75 8.97 -1.94
N VAL A 152 -17.90 8.23 -1.22
CA VAL A 152 -16.75 7.52 -1.82
C VAL A 152 -17.22 6.48 -2.84
N ARG A 153 -18.33 5.77 -2.58
CA ARG A 153 -18.93 4.86 -3.58
C ARG A 153 -19.48 5.58 -4.81
N ALA A 154 -20.06 6.77 -4.64
CA ALA A 154 -20.53 7.57 -5.78
C ALA A 154 -19.37 8.04 -6.67
N MET A 155 -18.17 8.18 -6.12
CA MET A 155 -16.95 8.54 -6.85
C MET A 155 -16.08 7.33 -7.24
N GLU A 156 -16.58 6.10 -7.11
CA GLU A 156 -15.80 4.89 -7.34
C GLU A 156 -15.20 4.86 -8.76
N ASP A 157 -15.95 5.22 -9.80
CA ASP A 157 -15.45 5.25 -11.18
C ASP A 157 -14.29 6.23 -11.36
N LYS A 158 -14.36 7.41 -10.74
CA LYS A 158 -13.29 8.41 -10.77
C LYS A 158 -12.06 7.93 -10.00
N ILE A 159 -12.26 7.29 -8.85
CA ILE A 159 -11.20 6.64 -8.08
C ILE A 159 -10.50 5.56 -8.91
N ARG A 160 -11.27 4.74 -9.62
CA ARG A 160 -10.73 3.69 -10.51
C ARG A 160 -9.90 4.28 -11.64
N GLN A 161 -10.32 5.39 -12.23
CA GLN A 161 -9.53 6.09 -13.25
C GLN A 161 -8.21 6.62 -12.69
N ILE A 162 -8.20 7.21 -11.48
CA ILE A 162 -6.98 7.67 -10.80
C ILE A 162 -6.02 6.50 -10.58
N ILE A 163 -6.51 5.38 -10.06
CA ILE A 163 -5.70 4.18 -9.82
C ILE A 163 -5.13 3.66 -11.14
N THR A 164 -5.96 3.54 -12.18
CA THR A 164 -5.55 3.02 -13.48
C THR A 164 -4.49 3.91 -14.12
N GLY A 165 -4.75 5.21 -14.24
CA GLY A 165 -3.81 6.16 -14.83
C GLY A 165 -2.47 6.20 -14.09
N LYS A 166 -2.49 6.21 -12.75
CA LYS A 166 -1.24 6.16 -11.97
C LYS A 166 -0.45 4.88 -12.23
N ILE A 167 -1.12 3.73 -12.35
CA ILE A 167 -0.46 2.45 -12.64
C ILE A 167 0.12 2.42 -14.05
N GLU A 168 -0.57 2.99 -15.03
CA GLU A 168 -0.12 3.07 -16.43
C GLU A 168 1.17 3.89 -16.60
N GLU A 169 1.42 4.84 -15.70
CA GLU A 169 2.65 5.64 -15.66
C GLU A 169 3.85 4.90 -15.03
N MET A 170 3.60 3.79 -14.33
CA MET A 170 4.63 3.08 -13.56
C MET A 170 5.23 1.91 -14.32
N THR A 171 6.49 1.61 -13.99
CA THR A 171 7.24 0.48 -14.51
C THR A 171 7.22 -0.70 -13.54
N TRP A 172 7.51 -1.91 -14.04
CA TRP A 172 7.66 -3.09 -13.18
C TRP A 172 8.75 -2.92 -12.11
N LEU A 173 9.86 -2.24 -12.46
CA LEU A 173 10.99 -2.07 -11.54
C LEU A 173 10.61 -1.23 -10.32
N GLU A 174 9.74 -0.23 -10.51
CA GLU A 174 9.22 0.60 -9.43
C GLU A 174 8.25 -0.20 -8.55
N LEU A 175 7.41 -1.06 -9.15
CA LEU A 175 6.32 -1.73 -8.43
C LEU A 175 6.69 -3.07 -7.78
N ARG A 176 7.83 -3.68 -8.14
CA ARG A 176 8.20 -5.02 -7.62
C ARG A 176 8.53 -5.00 -6.12
N GLY A 177 9.09 -3.90 -5.62
CA GLY A 177 9.59 -3.77 -4.25
C GLY A 177 8.53 -3.24 -3.26
N PRO A 178 8.70 -3.49 -1.96
CA PRO A 178 7.80 -2.94 -0.94
C PRO A 178 7.84 -1.41 -0.89
N GLU A 179 9.00 -0.78 -1.06
CA GLU A 179 9.14 0.69 -1.04
C GLU A 179 8.30 1.35 -2.13
N GLY A 180 8.33 0.78 -3.34
CA GLY A 180 7.55 1.30 -4.46
C GLY A 180 6.05 1.13 -4.29
N LYS A 181 5.60 0.04 -3.67
CA LYS A 181 4.19 -0.15 -3.29
C LYS A 181 3.75 0.86 -2.23
N ILE A 182 4.63 1.19 -1.27
CA ILE A 182 4.39 2.23 -0.27
C ILE A 182 4.30 3.61 -0.94
N MET A 183 5.21 3.92 -1.88
CA MET A 183 5.13 5.17 -2.65
C MET A 183 3.85 5.26 -3.48
N LEU A 184 3.48 4.19 -4.19
CA LEU A 184 2.21 4.10 -4.93
C LEU A 184 1.02 4.39 -4.01
N LYS A 185 0.99 3.77 -2.81
CA LYS A 185 -0.06 4.01 -1.83
C LYS A 185 -0.17 5.48 -1.43
N TYR A 186 0.94 6.15 -1.13
CA TYR A 186 0.91 7.57 -0.76
C TYR A 186 0.45 8.46 -1.91
N ASP A 187 0.94 8.20 -3.13
CA ASP A 187 0.53 8.95 -4.32
C ASP A 187 -0.97 8.78 -4.60
N LEU A 188 -1.47 7.55 -4.53
CA LEU A 188 -2.89 7.27 -4.70
C LEU A 188 -3.73 7.93 -3.61
N LEU A 189 -3.35 7.83 -2.33
CA LEU A 189 -4.07 8.48 -1.24
C LEU A 189 -4.17 9.99 -1.45
N LYS A 190 -3.08 10.62 -1.90
CA LYS A 190 -3.06 12.06 -2.20
C LYS A 190 -3.99 12.41 -3.35
N GLN A 191 -3.93 11.69 -4.46
CA GLN A 191 -4.73 11.97 -5.66
C GLN A 191 -6.21 11.63 -5.48
N MET A 192 -6.54 10.56 -4.77
CA MET A 192 -7.93 10.22 -4.50
C MET A 192 -8.55 11.20 -3.52
N ASN A 193 -7.85 11.62 -2.46
CA ASN A 193 -8.41 12.61 -1.53
C ASN A 193 -8.52 14.02 -2.14
N SER A 194 -7.78 14.35 -3.21
CA SER A 194 -7.89 15.67 -3.85
C SER A 194 -9.19 15.89 -4.63
N ILE A 195 -9.99 14.84 -4.85
CA ILE A 195 -11.31 14.96 -5.50
C ILE A 195 -12.43 15.30 -4.52
N PHE A 196 -12.15 15.25 -3.21
CA PHE A 196 -13.09 15.55 -2.14
C PHE A 196 -12.74 16.87 -1.45
N SER A 197 -13.69 17.49 -0.76
CA SER A 197 -13.46 18.72 0.00
C SER A 197 -12.70 18.49 1.32
N GLU A 198 -12.68 17.25 1.80
CA GLU A 198 -12.01 16.82 3.03
C GLU A 198 -11.38 15.44 2.86
N VAL A 199 -10.53 15.03 3.80
CA VAL A 199 -9.84 13.73 3.74
C VAL A 199 -10.82 12.61 4.10
N MET A 200 -11.35 11.92 3.08
CA MET A 200 -12.33 10.84 3.24
C MET A 200 -11.72 9.43 3.24
N ILE A 201 -10.56 9.25 2.59
CA ILE A 201 -9.87 7.96 2.48
C ILE A 201 -8.62 8.02 3.35
N ARG A 202 -8.63 7.27 4.45
CA ARG A 202 -7.53 7.19 5.42
C ARG A 202 -6.40 6.31 4.92
N ASN A 203 -6.73 5.21 4.24
CA ASN A 203 -5.78 4.16 3.93
C ASN A 203 -6.16 3.36 2.68
N ILE A 204 -5.17 2.66 2.12
CA ILE A 204 -5.35 1.69 1.03
C ILE A 204 -4.67 0.39 1.43
N TYR A 205 -5.39 -0.71 1.26
CA TYR A 205 -4.87 -2.06 1.40
C TYR A 205 -4.78 -2.72 0.03
N PHE A 206 -3.58 -3.13 -0.36
CA PHE A 206 -3.41 -4.03 -1.50
C PHE A 206 -3.60 -5.46 -1.02
N THR A 207 -4.69 -6.11 -1.40
CA THR A 207 -4.99 -7.49 -1.02
C THR A 207 -4.50 -8.50 -2.05
N ASN A 208 -4.33 -8.08 -3.30
CA ASN A 208 -3.68 -8.85 -4.35
C ASN A 208 -2.84 -7.92 -5.25
N PHE A 209 -1.69 -8.41 -5.70
CA PHE A 209 -0.76 -7.66 -6.54
C PHE A 209 0.04 -8.61 -7.45
N LEU A 210 -0.48 -8.86 -8.65
CA LEU A 210 0.03 -9.87 -9.58
C LEU A 210 0.61 -9.23 -10.84
N MET A 211 1.90 -9.45 -11.10
CA MET A 211 2.58 -9.03 -12.33
C MET A 211 2.52 -10.11 -13.40
N GLN A 212 2.30 -9.70 -14.65
CA GLN A 212 2.10 -10.59 -15.79
C GLN A 212 2.89 -10.07 -17.02
N ARG A 213 3.29 -11.01 -17.88
CA ARG A 213 3.95 -10.73 -19.16
C ARG A 213 2.96 -10.28 -20.24
#